data_AF-A0AAW2KID0-F1
#
_entry.id   AF-A0AAW2KID0-F1
#
_cell.length_a   1.000
_cell.length_b   1.000
_cell.length_c   1.000
_cell.angle_alpha   90.00
_cell.angle_beta   90.00
_cell.angle_gamma   90.00
#
_symmetry.space_group_name_H-M   'P 1'
#
loop_
_entity.id
_entity.type
_entity.pdbx_description
1 polymer ?
#
loop_
_entity_poly.entity_id
_entity_poly.type
_entity_poly.pdbx_seq_one_letter_code
_entity_poly.pdbx_strand_id
1 'polypeptide(L)'
;MVSYFWFSILLLLGLNSWPTTAAPIVLPCWDCPPRKVPVCPPPDPKVNYRPIIGILSHPGDGASGRLNNATNASYIAASYVKFVESGGARVIPLIYNEPPEILHKDSDRRSLKLAKFC
;
A
#
# COMPACT_ATOMS: atom_id res chain seq x y z
N MET A 1 -20.41 4.05 43.89
CA MET A 1 -18.98 4.42 43.67
C MET A 1 -17.98 3.30 44.01
N VAL A 2 -18.36 2.01 44.02
CA VAL A 2 -17.44 0.88 44.38
C VAL A 2 -17.17 -0.08 43.20
N SER A 3 -17.85 0.09 42.06
CA SER A 3 -17.81 -0.88 40.95
C SER A 3 -16.60 -0.76 40.01
N TYR A 4 -15.88 0.38 39.98
CA TYR A 4 -14.80 0.60 39.01
C TYR A 4 -13.42 0.17 39.51
N PHE A 5 -13.26 -0.06 40.82
CA PHE A 5 -11.98 -0.44 41.42
C PHE A 5 -11.53 -1.85 41.01
N TRP A 6 -12.47 -2.77 40.73
CA TRP A 6 -12.13 -4.12 40.27
C TRP A 6 -11.70 -4.19 38.81
N PHE A 7 -12.25 -3.32 37.95
CA PHE A 7 -11.88 -3.29 36.53
C PHE A 7 -10.43 -2.83 36.33
N SER A 8 -9.94 -1.88 37.12
CA SER A 8 -8.54 -1.45 37.08
C SER A 8 -7.56 -2.53 37.54
N ILE A 9 -7.94 -3.35 38.52
CA ILE A 9 -7.14 -4.49 38.99
C ILE A 9 -7.09 -5.61 37.96
N LEU A 10 -8.20 -5.90 37.27
CA LEU A 10 -8.25 -6.90 36.19
C LEU A 10 -7.44 -6.48 34.95
N LEU A 11 -7.40 -5.19 34.62
CA LEU A 11 -6.59 -4.68 33.50
C LEU A 11 -5.08 -4.75 33.80
N LEU A 12 -4.67 -4.58 35.06
CA LEU A 12 -3.26 -4.63 35.47
C LEU A 12 -2.71 -6.05 35.63
N LEU A 13 -3.56 -7.05 35.90
CA LEU A 13 -3.15 -8.47 35.98
C LEU A 13 -3.10 -9.18 34.61
N GLY A 14 -3.66 -8.58 33.55
CA GLY A 14 -3.80 -9.21 32.23
C GLY A 14 -2.65 -9.00 31.23
N LEU A 15 -1.60 -8.23 31.58
CA LEU A 15 -0.57 -7.82 30.61
C LEU A 15 0.76 -8.61 30.65
N ASN A 16 0.87 -9.66 31.48
CA ASN A 16 2.18 -10.28 31.76
C ASN A 16 2.37 -11.72 31.27
N SER A 17 1.75 -12.14 30.16
CA SER A 17 2.09 -13.46 29.60
C SER A 17 1.81 -13.61 28.10
N TRP A 18 2.51 -12.82 27.28
CA TRP A 18 2.89 -13.31 25.96
C TRP A 18 4.39 -13.50 25.86
N PRO A 19 4.90 -14.75 25.87
CA PRO A 19 6.24 -15.00 25.41
C PRO A 19 6.26 -14.74 23.90
N THR A 20 6.70 -13.55 23.48
CA THR A 20 7.11 -13.32 22.09
C THR A 20 8.47 -13.96 21.89
N THR A 21 8.51 -15.29 21.89
CA THR A 21 9.62 -16.02 21.30
C THR A 21 9.37 -16.05 19.80
N ALA A 22 9.92 -15.06 19.10
CA ALA A 22 10.03 -15.09 17.65
C ALA A 22 11.00 -16.23 17.27
N ALA A 23 10.49 -17.46 17.16
CA ALA A 23 11.23 -18.54 16.54
C ALA A 23 11.21 -18.31 15.03
N PRO A 24 12.37 -18.23 14.34
CA PRO A 24 12.37 -18.30 12.88
C PRO A 24 11.80 -19.68 12.51
N ILE A 25 10.76 -19.68 11.67
CA ILE A 25 10.24 -20.89 11.04
C ILE A 25 11.29 -21.31 10.00
N VAL A 26 12.31 -22.04 10.46
CA VAL A 26 13.23 -22.75 9.59
C VAL A 26 12.49 -24.02 9.17
N LEU A 27 12.04 -24.06 7.93
CA LEU A 27 11.44 -25.28 7.35
C LEU A 27 12.54 -26.34 7.26
N PRO A 28 12.46 -27.47 7.98
CA PRO A 28 13.41 -28.55 7.79
C PRO A 28 13.01 -29.34 6.55
N CYS A 29 13.75 -29.21 5.44
CA CYS A 29 13.91 -30.37 4.57
C CYS A 29 15.34 -30.87 4.74
N TRP A 30 15.56 -31.70 5.78
CA TRP A 30 16.67 -32.63 5.74
C TRP A 30 16.26 -33.74 4.77
N ASP A 31 17.03 -33.87 3.68
CA ASP A 31 16.93 -34.90 2.63
C ASP A 31 15.79 -34.81 1.62
N CYS A 32 15.67 -33.64 0.97
CA CYS A 32 15.06 -33.58 -0.34
C CYS A 32 16.10 -34.06 -1.39
N PRO A 33 15.84 -35.12 -2.19
CA PRO A 33 16.68 -35.41 -3.36
C PRO A 33 16.71 -34.17 -4.26
N PRO A 34 17.77 -33.93 -5.06
CA PRO A 34 17.83 -32.77 -5.94
C PRO A 34 16.76 -32.90 -7.04
N ARG A 35 15.52 -32.57 -6.70
CA ARG A 35 14.57 -32.10 -7.70
C ARG A 35 15.25 -30.89 -8.31
N LYS A 36 15.30 -30.84 -9.64
CA LYS A 36 15.51 -29.58 -10.35
C LYS A 36 14.48 -28.62 -9.79
N VAL A 37 14.87 -27.83 -8.80
CA VAL A 37 14.04 -26.74 -8.32
C VAL A 37 13.80 -25.90 -9.57
N PRO A 38 12.54 -25.58 -9.91
CA PRO A 38 12.29 -24.61 -10.95
C PRO A 38 12.92 -23.31 -10.47
N VAL A 39 14.15 -23.07 -10.91
CA VAL A 39 14.86 -21.82 -10.68
C VAL A 39 14.06 -20.78 -11.44
N CYS A 40 13.53 -19.79 -10.73
CA CYS A 40 12.89 -18.66 -11.38
C CYS A 40 13.89 -18.09 -12.39
N PRO A 41 13.56 -18.01 -13.69
CA PRO A 41 14.44 -17.39 -14.66
C PRO A 41 14.74 -15.96 -14.18
N PRO A 42 16.00 -15.50 -14.34
CA PRO A 42 16.36 -14.14 -13.94
C PRO A 42 15.42 -13.14 -14.63
N PRO A 43 14.99 -12.09 -13.92
CA PRO A 43 14.10 -11.08 -14.49
C PRO A 43 14.73 -10.47 -15.75
N ASP A 44 13.97 -10.39 -16.84
CA ASP A 44 14.36 -9.76 -18.10
C ASP A 44 14.62 -8.26 -17.86
N PRO A 45 15.86 -7.76 -18.09
CA PRO A 45 16.20 -6.35 -17.85
C PRO A 45 15.39 -5.36 -18.71
N LYS A 46 14.72 -5.83 -19.76
CA LYS A 46 13.86 -4.99 -20.61
C LYS A 46 12.49 -4.70 -19.98
N VAL A 47 12.06 -5.48 -18.99
CA VAL A 47 10.73 -5.40 -18.38
C VAL A 47 10.79 -4.58 -17.08
N ASN A 48 9.83 -3.68 -16.89
CA ASN A 48 9.69 -2.94 -15.63
C ASN A 48 8.93 -3.77 -14.58
N TYR A 49 9.65 -4.36 -13.64
CA TYR A 49 9.09 -5.14 -12.52
C TYR A 49 8.48 -4.30 -11.39
N ARG A 50 8.66 -2.98 -11.42
CA ARG A 50 8.11 -2.04 -10.44
C ARG A 50 7.31 -0.96 -11.17
N PRO A 51 6.19 -1.33 -11.81
CA PRO A 51 5.38 -0.37 -12.54
C PRO A 51 4.80 0.69 -11.59
N ILE A 52 4.77 1.93 -12.08
CA ILE A 52 4.15 3.06 -11.41
C ILE A 52 3.01 3.54 -12.30
N ILE A 53 1.81 3.62 -11.75
CA ILE A 53 0.57 3.91 -12.49
C ILE A 53 -0.08 5.18 -11.94
N GLY A 54 -0.36 6.13 -12.82
CA GLY A 54 -1.07 7.36 -12.49
C GLY A 54 -2.58 7.16 -12.52
N ILE A 55 -3.30 7.60 -11.48
CA ILE A 55 -4.77 7.58 -11.44
C ILE A 55 -5.27 9.03 -11.47
N LEU A 56 -6.12 9.34 -12.44
CA LEU A 56 -6.74 10.65 -12.59
C LEU A 56 -7.82 10.86 -11.53
N SER A 57 -7.75 11.98 -10.82
CA SER A 57 -8.78 12.40 -9.87
C SER A 57 -10.04 12.87 -10.58
N HIS A 58 -11.19 12.68 -9.95
CA HIS A 58 -12.46 13.28 -10.36
C HIS A 58 -12.73 14.56 -9.57
N PRO A 59 -13.29 15.62 -10.17
CA PRO A 59 -13.74 16.79 -9.42
C PRO A 59 -14.80 16.42 -8.38
N GLY A 60 -14.71 17.01 -7.20
CA GLY A 60 -15.64 16.79 -6.10
C GLY A 60 -15.07 15.89 -5.00
N ASP A 61 -15.88 15.67 -3.96
CA ASP A 61 -15.52 14.95 -2.73
C ASP A 61 -15.85 13.45 -2.78
N GLY A 62 -16.36 12.95 -3.92
CA GLY A 62 -16.82 11.57 -4.05
C GLY A 62 -18.13 11.26 -3.29
N ALA A 63 -18.76 12.28 -2.70
CA ALA A 63 -19.99 12.16 -1.90
C ALA A 63 -21.09 13.14 -2.37
N SER A 64 -21.03 13.58 -3.64
CA SER A 64 -21.95 14.56 -4.24
C SER A 64 -22.05 15.88 -3.45
N GLY A 65 -20.96 16.33 -2.82
CA GLY A 65 -20.92 17.56 -2.04
C GLY A 65 -21.51 17.44 -0.63
N ARG A 66 -21.77 16.21 -0.14
CA ARG A 66 -22.29 15.97 1.21
C ARG A 66 -21.22 16.10 2.30
N LEU A 67 -19.95 15.91 1.96
CA LEU A 67 -18.86 15.88 2.94
C LEU A 67 -18.07 17.19 2.91
N ASN A 68 -17.77 17.71 1.72
CA ASN A 68 -17.08 18.97 1.55
C ASN A 68 -17.66 19.72 0.34
N ASN A 69 -18.24 20.91 0.57
CA ASN A 69 -18.64 21.84 -0.47
C ASN A 69 -17.44 22.61 -1.08
N ALA A 70 -16.24 22.05 -0.96
CA ALA A 70 -15.04 22.65 -1.51
C ALA A 70 -15.00 22.36 -3.01
N THR A 71 -15.19 23.40 -3.83
CA THR A 71 -15.06 23.35 -5.30
C THR A 71 -13.68 22.91 -5.78
N ASN A 72 -12.67 22.97 -4.91
CA ASN A 72 -11.31 22.49 -5.15
C ASN A 72 -11.05 21.06 -4.64
N ALA A 73 -12.07 20.33 -4.19
CA ALA A 73 -11.90 18.94 -3.82
C ALA A 73 -11.64 18.07 -5.06
N SER A 74 -10.65 17.19 -4.97
CA SER A 74 -10.35 16.18 -5.98
C SER A 74 -10.39 14.80 -5.31
N TYR A 75 -11.19 13.89 -5.85
CA TYR A 75 -11.42 12.57 -5.26
C TYR A 75 -10.88 11.45 -6.15
N ILE A 76 -10.30 10.44 -5.51
CA ILE A 76 -9.93 9.17 -6.13
C ILE A 76 -10.55 8.06 -5.30
N ALA A 77 -11.32 7.18 -5.93
CA ALA A 77 -11.90 6.04 -5.23
C ALA A 77 -10.81 5.07 -4.79
N ALA A 78 -10.85 4.66 -3.52
CA ALA A 78 -9.91 3.70 -2.95
C ALA A 78 -9.92 2.34 -3.67
N SER A 79 -11.02 1.99 -4.34
CA SER A 79 -11.13 0.76 -5.17
C SER A 79 -10.15 0.76 -6.34
N TYR A 80 -9.88 1.90 -6.98
CA TYR A 80 -8.91 1.98 -8.07
C TYR A 80 -7.48 1.82 -7.56
N VAL A 81 -7.18 2.42 -6.41
CA VAL A 81 -5.87 2.26 -5.75
C VAL A 81 -5.65 0.80 -5.39
N LYS A 82 -6.63 0.17 -4.74
CA LYS A 82 -6.54 -1.24 -4.33
C LYS A 82 -6.43 -2.19 -5.52
N PHE A 83 -7.09 -1.90 -6.64
CA PHE A 83 -6.95 -2.67 -7.88
C PHE A 83 -5.51 -2.63 -8.39
N VAL A 84 -4.90 -1.45 -8.45
CA VAL A 84 -3.53 -1.26 -8.92
C VAL A 84 -2.51 -1.88 -7.96
N GLU A 85 -2.68 -1.69 -6.65
CA GLU A 85 -1.79 -2.26 -5.63
C GLU A 85 -1.89 -3.79 -5.57
N SER A 86 -3.08 -4.36 -5.80
CA SER A 86 -3.26 -5.81 -5.91
C SER A 86 -2.51 -6.38 -7.12
N GLY A 87 -2.24 -5.56 -8.14
CA GLY A 87 -1.38 -5.89 -9.29
C GLY A 87 0.12 -5.71 -9.04
N GLY A 88 0.55 -5.34 -7.82
CA GLY A 88 1.95 -5.13 -7.48
C GLY A 88 2.54 -3.80 -7.99
N ALA A 89 1.69 -2.88 -8.43
CA ALA A 89 2.09 -1.57 -8.93
C ALA A 89 2.01 -0.50 -7.83
N ARG A 90 2.78 0.59 -8.00
CA ARG A 90 2.71 1.79 -7.15
C ARG A 90 1.77 2.81 -7.79
N VAL A 91 1.07 3.60 -6.98
CA VAL A 91 0.07 4.57 -7.44
C VAL A 91 0.56 6.01 -7.30
N ILE A 92 0.34 6.84 -8.32
CA ILE A 92 0.50 8.30 -8.26
C ILE A 92 -0.86 8.97 -8.48
N PRO A 93 -1.34 9.84 -7.59
CA PRO A 93 -2.52 10.66 -7.85
C PRO A 93 -2.20 11.79 -8.86
N LEU A 94 -3.07 11.96 -9.86
CA LEU A 94 -3.02 13.07 -10.82
C LEU A 94 -4.22 14.00 -10.60
N ILE A 95 -3.97 15.28 -10.37
CA ILE A 95 -4.99 16.28 -10.00
C ILE A 95 -5.65 16.85 -11.25
N TYR A 96 -6.98 16.75 -11.37
CA TYR A 96 -7.71 17.09 -12.60
C TYR A 96 -7.59 18.57 -13.03
N ASN A 97 -7.35 19.46 -12.07
CA ASN A 97 -7.36 20.91 -12.28
C ASN A 97 -6.04 21.45 -12.86
N GLU A 98 -5.04 20.59 -13.06
CA GLU A 98 -3.79 20.97 -13.71
C GLU A 98 -3.97 20.97 -15.24
N PRO A 99 -3.39 21.95 -15.97
CA PRO A 99 -3.44 21.93 -17.43
C PRO A 99 -2.71 20.69 -17.98
N PRO A 100 -3.13 20.17 -19.16
CA PRO A 100 -2.67 18.89 -19.68
C PRO A 100 -1.15 18.82 -19.87
N GLU A 101 -0.52 19.93 -20.22
CA GLU A 101 0.94 20.02 -20.36
C GLU A 101 1.67 19.80 -19.02
N ILE A 102 1.10 20.29 -17.91
CA ILE A 102 1.64 20.08 -16.57
C ILE A 102 1.36 18.65 -16.13
N LEU A 103 0.16 18.12 -16.39
CA LEU A 103 -0.19 16.73 -16.06
C LEU A 103 0.75 15.72 -16.70
N HIS A 104 1.06 15.90 -17.98
CA HIS A 104 1.97 15.00 -18.70
C HIS A 104 3.38 15.10 -18.12
N LYS A 105 3.84 16.34 -17.87
CA LYS A 105 5.15 16.59 -17.26
C LYS A 105 5.26 16.07 -15.83
N ASP A 106 4.20 16.16 -15.05
CA ASP A 106 4.15 15.70 -13.66
C ASP A 106 4.03 14.19 -13.57
N SER A 107 3.31 13.55 -14.50
CA SER A 107 3.33 12.10 -14.68
C SER A 107 4.77 11.61 -14.92
N ASP A 108 5.49 12.24 -15.85
CA ASP A 108 6.88 11.88 -16.15
C ASP A 108 7.83 12.19 -14.98
N ARG A 109 7.71 13.37 -14.37
CA ARG A 109 8.58 13.80 -13.27
C ARG A 109 8.36 12.95 -12.02
N ARG A 110 7.11 12.66 -11.65
CA ARG A 110 6.79 11.85 -10.47
C ARG A 110 7.15 10.38 -10.71
N SER A 111 6.99 9.88 -11.94
CA SER A 111 7.48 8.56 -12.35
C SER A 111 9.02 8.46 -12.25
N LEU A 112 9.76 9.45 -12.77
CA LEU A 112 11.22 9.50 -12.69
C LEU A 112 11.75 9.65 -11.25
N LYS A 113 11.08 10.45 -10.40
CA LYS A 113 11.46 10.59 -8.97
C LYS A 113 11.28 9.27 -8.21
N LEU A 114 10.19 8.55 -8.46
CA LEU A 114 9.91 7.29 -7.78
C LEU A 114 10.74 6.12 -8.34
N ALA A 115 11.12 6.16 -9.61
CA ALA A 115 12.09 5.22 -10.18
C ALA A 115 13.49 5.38 -9.56
N LYS A 116 13.86 6.61 -9.14
CA LYS A 116 15.14 6.91 -8.46
C LYS A 116 15.15 6.60 -6.96
N PHE A 117 14.01 6.28 -6.36
CA PHE A 117 13.90 5.90 -4.95
C PHE A 117 14.12 4.38 -4.73
N CYS A 118 14.72 3.69 -5.70
CA CYS A 118 15.10 2.28 -5.62
C CYS A 118 16.62 2.13 -5.63
#